data_AF-A0A165GQV2-F1
#
_entry.id   AF-A0A165GQV2-F1
#
_cell.length_a   1.000
_cell.length_b   1.000
_cell.length_c   1.000
_cell.angle_alpha   90.00
_cell.angle_beta   90.00
_cell.angle_gamma   90.00
#
_symmetry.space_group_name_H-M   'P 1'
#
loop_
_entity.id
_entity.type
_entity.pdbx_description
1 polymer ?
#
loop_
_entity_poly.entity_id
_entity_poly.type
_entity_poly.pdbx_seq_one_letter_code
_entity_poly.pdbx_strand_id
1 'polypeptide(L)'
;MSKYKPDHNCGEDEELLEKFRKLKGRQVLIITNAVQLNLLGQVFRPIFCGTVDEVSGGHITLTPVNVKMVNAPFYRFPFPLSIPLERITAFSTEVPCDLVFPLT
;
A
#
# COMPACT_ATOMS: atom_id res chain seq x y z
N MET A 1 11.71 25.01 11.44
CA MET A 1 12.38 24.52 10.22
C MET A 1 13.25 23.32 10.57
N SER A 2 13.34 22.34 9.67
CA SER A 2 14.14 21.11 9.76
C SER A 2 13.54 19.96 10.56
N LYS A 3 13.08 18.91 9.85
CA LYS A 3 13.86 17.68 9.62
C LYS A 3 13.48 17.11 8.23
N TYR A 4 14.21 17.52 7.20
CA TYR A 4 14.28 16.74 5.96
C TYR A 4 15.28 15.60 6.25
N LYS A 5 14.84 14.35 6.13
CA LYS A 5 15.69 13.16 6.18
C LYS A 5 15.77 12.60 4.75
N PRO A 6 16.83 12.86 3.98
CA PRO A 6 17.06 12.19 2.72
C PRO A 6 18.09 11.08 2.90
N ASP A 7 17.62 9.90 3.32
CA ASP A 7 18.47 8.72 3.34
C ASP A 7 17.58 7.48 3.24
N HIS A 8 16.87 7.37 2.10
CA HIS A 8 16.54 6.05 1.56
C HIS A 8 17.71 5.62 0.68
N ASN A 9 18.29 4.46 0.97
CA ASN A 9 19.44 3.95 0.26
C ASN A 9 18.98 3.47 -1.13
N CYS A 10 19.57 4.00 -2.20
CA CYS A 10 19.21 3.71 -3.59
C CYS A 10 19.10 2.19 -3.90
N GLY A 11 19.81 1.33 -3.15
CA GLY A 11 19.73 -0.12 -3.29
C GLY A 11 18.48 -0.79 -2.67
N GLU A 12 17.86 -0.21 -1.64
CA GLU A 12 16.68 -0.80 -0.97
C GLU A 12 15.42 -0.68 -1.84
N ASP A 13 15.23 0.49 -2.46
CA ASP A 13 14.12 0.74 -3.38
C ASP A 13 14.20 -0.13 -4.63
N GLU A 14 15.40 -0.37 -5.18
CA GLU A 14 15.57 -1.25 -6.36
C GLU A 14 15.24 -2.71 -6.02
N GLU A 15 15.67 -3.20 -4.84
CA GLU A 15 15.31 -4.55 -4.39
C GLU A 15 13.79 -4.70 -4.21
N LEU A 16 13.15 -3.69 -3.62
CA LEU A 16 11.71 -3.66 -3.42
C LEU A 16 10.96 -3.59 -4.77
N LEU A 17 11.45 -2.79 -5.71
CA LEU A 17 10.92 -2.68 -7.07
C LEU A 17 10.98 -4.04 -7.79
N GLU A 18 12.10 -4.74 -7.71
CA GLU A 18 12.28 -6.09 -8.27
C GLU A 18 11.33 -7.11 -7.62
N LYS A 19 11.09 -7.04 -6.30
CA LYS A 19 10.08 -7.87 -5.64
C LYS A 19 8.69 -7.59 -6.20
N PHE A 20 8.29 -6.33 -6.34
CA PHE A 20 6.98 -6.00 -6.89
C PHE A 20 6.83 -6.35 -8.37
N ARG A 21 7.88 -6.24 -9.19
CA ARG A 21 7.87 -6.70 -10.59
C ARG A 21 7.48 -8.18 -10.68
N LYS A 22 7.99 -9.02 -9.77
CA LYS A 22 7.64 -10.46 -9.69
C LYS A 22 6.21 -10.72 -9.17
N LEU A 23 5.63 -9.74 -8.48
CA LEU A 23 4.26 -9.81 -7.94
C LEU A 23 3.21 -9.20 -8.88
N LYS A 24 3.59 -8.73 -10.07
CA LYS A 24 2.65 -8.20 -11.06
C LYS A 24 1.54 -9.22 -11.35
N GLY A 25 0.29 -8.76 -11.33
CA GLY A 25 -0.91 -9.58 -11.48
C GLY A 25 -1.33 -10.35 -10.21
N ARG A 26 -0.62 -10.22 -9.09
CA ARG A 26 -0.96 -10.87 -7.81
C ARG A 26 -1.57 -9.88 -6.83
N GLN A 27 -2.38 -10.43 -5.92
CA GLN A 27 -2.90 -9.68 -4.79
C GLN A 27 -1.81 -9.45 -3.75
N VAL A 28 -1.81 -8.24 -3.20
CA VAL A 28 -0.90 -7.83 -2.14
C VAL A 28 -1.63 -6.93 -1.16
N LEU A 29 -1.35 -7.15 0.13
CA LEU A 29 -1.70 -6.23 1.20
C LEU A 29 -0.51 -5.30 1.45
N ILE A 30 -0.76 -4.00 1.53
CA ILE A 30 0.25 -2.96 1.68
C ILE A 30 -0.13 -2.07 2.86
N ILE A 31 0.85 -1.82 3.72
CA ILE A 31 0.77 -0.90 4.85
C ILE A 31 1.71 0.26 4.56
N THR A 32 1.20 1.49 4.58
CA THR A 32 2.03 2.69 4.37
C THR A 32 2.32 3.45 5.67
N ASN A 33 3.39 4.24 5.67
CA ASN A 33 3.86 5.01 6.83
C ASN A 33 3.06 6.29 7.10
N ALA A 34 2.03 6.59 6.30
CA ALA A 34 1.19 7.75 6.52
C ALA A 34 0.44 7.57 7.85
N VAL A 35 0.61 8.56 8.74
CA VAL A 35 0.15 8.49 10.13
C VAL A 35 -1.33 8.10 10.16
N GLN A 36 -2.15 8.80 9.37
CA GLN A 36 -3.61 8.68 9.37
C GLN A 36 -4.15 9.25 8.05
N LEU A 37 -4.97 8.48 7.32
CA LEU A 37 -5.77 9.01 6.22
C LEU A 37 -7.16 9.35 6.77
N ASN A 38 -7.69 10.49 6.34
CA ASN A 38 -9.09 10.86 6.61
C ASN A 38 -9.91 10.56 5.35
N LEU A 39 -10.76 9.55 5.43
CA LEU A 39 -11.69 9.19 4.37
C LEU A 39 -13.08 9.07 4.99
N LEU A 40 -14.06 9.79 4.43
CA LEU A 40 -15.45 9.80 4.91
C LEU A 40 -15.59 10.19 6.40
N GLY A 41 -14.74 11.08 6.90
CA GLY A 41 -14.77 11.53 8.30
C GLY A 41 -14.20 10.51 9.30
N GLN A 42 -13.60 9.43 8.81
CA GLN A 42 -12.94 8.42 9.62
C GLN A 42 -11.44 8.45 9.40
N VAL A 43 -10.72 8.29 10.50
CA VAL A 43 -9.27 8.22 10.50
C VAL A 43 -8.85 6.76 10.55
N PHE A 44 -8.08 6.32 9.56
CA PHE A 44 -7.59 4.94 9.48
C PHE A 44 -6.10 4.87 9.16
N ARG A 45 -5.46 3.78 9.58
CA ARG A 45 -4.12 3.43 9.09
C ARG A 45 -4.25 2.97 7.64
N PRO A 46 -3.49 3.53 6.69
CA PRO A 46 -3.54 3.15 5.29
C PRO A 46 -3.11 1.69 5.09
N ILE A 47 -4.09 0.80 5.09
CA ILE A 47 -3.94 -0.60 4.74
C ILE A 47 -4.75 -0.85 3.48
N PHE A 48 -4.04 -1.14 2.40
CA PHE A 48 -4.60 -1.36 1.08
C PHE A 48 -4.43 -2.81 0.70
N CYS A 49 -5.45 -3.42 0.09
CA CYS A 49 -5.30 -4.73 -0.51
C CYS A 49 -5.77 -4.67 -1.96
N GLY A 50 -4.90 -5.01 -2.90
CA GLY A 50 -5.21 -4.88 -4.32
C GLY A 50 -4.30 -5.73 -5.19
N THR A 51 -4.56 -5.72 -6.49
CA THR A 51 -3.73 -6.44 -7.46
C THR A 51 -2.66 -5.52 -8.01
N VAL A 52 -1.40 -5.96 -8.04
CA VAL A 52 -0.29 -5.19 -8.63
C VAL A 52 -0.49 -5.10 -10.14
N ASP A 53 -0.86 -3.92 -10.61
CA ASP A 53 -1.20 -3.65 -12.02
C ASP A 53 0.02 -3.08 -12.76
N GLU A 54 0.72 -2.14 -12.14
CA GLU A 54 1.93 -1.50 -12.68
C GLU A 54 3.03 -1.40 -11.62
N VAL A 55 4.28 -1.45 -12.07
CA VAL A 55 5.48 -1.21 -11.27
C VAL A 55 6.40 -0.31 -12.09
N SER A 56 6.58 0.94 -11.66
CA SER A 56 7.30 1.99 -12.38
C SER A 56 8.27 2.70 -11.43
N GLY A 57 9.29 3.40 -11.97
CA GLY A 57 10.46 3.88 -11.23
C GLY A 57 10.15 4.75 -10.01
N GLY A 58 9.93 4.10 -8.86
CA GLY A 58 9.61 4.71 -7.57
C GLY A 58 8.20 4.46 -7.03
N HIS A 59 7.31 3.79 -7.75
CA HIS A 59 5.96 3.49 -7.27
C HIS A 59 5.37 2.21 -7.87
N ILE A 60 4.32 1.71 -7.22
CA ILE A 60 3.48 0.64 -7.73
C ILE A 60 2.04 1.14 -7.88
N THR A 61 1.30 0.58 -8.81
CA THR A 61 -0.13 0.86 -8.97
C THR A 61 -0.93 -0.40 -8.66
N LEU A 62 -1.92 -0.26 -7.78
CA LEU A 62 -2.88 -1.32 -7.44
C LEU A 62 -4.20 -1.10 -8.17
N THR A 63 -4.66 -2.11 -8.92
CA THR A 63 -5.96 -2.10 -9.59
C THR A 63 -6.53 -3.51 -9.68
N PRO A 64 -7.73 -3.79 -9.15
CA PRO A 64 -8.51 -2.96 -8.23
C PRO A 64 -7.91 -2.94 -6.81
N VAL A 65 -8.36 -2.00 -5.97
CA VAL A 65 -7.90 -1.88 -4.58
C VAL A 65 -9.06 -1.76 -3.59
N ASN A 66 -8.93 -2.47 -2.49
CA ASN A 66 -9.79 -2.40 -1.31
C ASN A 66 -9.02 -1.69 -0.20
N VAL A 67 -9.68 -0.71 0.42
CA VAL A 67 -9.18 -0.02 1.62
C VAL A 67 -9.71 -0.77 2.83
N LYS A 68 -8.82 -1.27 3.69
CA LYS A 68 -9.21 -1.90 4.96
C LYS A 68 -9.54 -0.80 5.96
N MET A 69 -10.84 -0.60 6.20
CA MET A 69 -11.35 0.29 7.25
C MET A 69 -12.05 -0.51 8.33
N VAL A 70 -11.97 -0.04 9.59
CA VAL A 70 -12.62 -0.67 10.75
C VAL A 70 -14.11 -0.93 10.50
N ASN A 71 -14.81 0.07 9.94
CA ASN A 71 -16.26 0.03 9.73
C ASN A 71 -16.66 -0.36 8.28
N ALA A 72 -15.68 -0.58 7.40
CA ALA A 72 -15.91 -0.90 5.99
C ALA A 72 -14.73 -1.71 5.43
N PRO A 73 -14.58 -3.00 5.82
CA PRO A 73 -13.41 -3.83 5.51
C PRO A 73 -13.24 -4.18 4.03
N PHE A 74 -14.23 -3.86 3.20
CA PHE A 74 -14.26 -4.12 1.76
C PHE A 74 -14.54 -2.86 0.94
N TYR A 75 -14.24 -1.68 1.47
CA TYR A 75 -14.43 -0.45 0.71
C TYR A 75 -13.55 -0.47 -0.53
N ARG A 76 -14.17 -0.60 -1.69
CA ARG A 76 -13.49 -0.62 -2.97
C ARG A 76 -13.20 0.81 -3.41
N PHE A 77 -11.93 1.13 -3.59
CA PHE A 77 -11.55 2.43 -4.09
C PHE A 77 -11.96 2.53 -5.57
N PRO A 78 -12.53 3.67 -6.00
CA PRO A 78 -13.12 3.80 -7.34
C PRO A 78 -12.08 3.86 -8.48
N PHE A 79 -10.82 4.13 -8.16
CA PHE A 79 -9.74 4.32 -9.14
C PHE A 79 -8.54 3.41 -8.82
N PRO A 80 -7.63 3.18 -9.78
CA PRO A 80 -6.29 2.70 -9.50
C PRO A 80 -5.61 3.54 -8.41
N LEU A 81 -4.82 2.90 -7.55
CA LEU A 81 -4.08 3.58 -6.49
C LEU A 81 -2.58 3.39 -6.68
N SER A 82 -1.88 4.49 -6.95
CA SER A 82 -0.41 4.51 -7.01
C SER A 82 0.18 4.81 -5.64
N ILE A 83 1.11 3.96 -5.20
CA ILE A 83 1.76 4.02 -3.89
C ILE A 83 3.27 4.16 -4.14
N PRO A 84 3.90 5.26 -3.69
CA PRO A 84 5.35 5.40 -3.73
C PRO A 84 6.04 4.36 -2.86
N LEU A 85 7.15 3.79 -3.34
CA LEU A 85 7.87 2.72 -2.64
C LEU A 85 8.35 3.19 -1.26
N GLU A 86 8.82 4.42 -1.14
CA GLU A 86 9.31 5.02 0.11
C GLU A 86 8.21 5.22 1.17
N ARG A 87 6.95 5.05 0.77
CA ARG A 87 5.80 5.07 1.68
C ARG A 87 5.43 3.68 2.19
N ILE A 88 5.89 2.60 1.57
CA ILE A 88 5.56 1.23 1.95
C ILE A 88 6.38 0.84 3.18
N THR A 89 5.70 0.55 4.28
CA THR A 89 6.34 0.10 5.54
C THR A 89 6.36 -1.42 5.63
N ALA A 90 5.33 -2.08 5.09
CA ALA A 90 5.23 -3.53 5.03
C ALA A 90 4.30 -3.94 3.89
N PHE A 91 4.51 -5.14 3.36
CA PHE A 91 3.56 -5.79 2.46
C PHE A 91 3.49 -7.29 2.72
N SER A 92 2.38 -7.92 2.33
CA SER A 92 2.19 -9.38 2.43
C SER A 92 1.37 -9.91 1.25
N THR A 93 1.72 -11.09 0.76
CA THR A 93 0.97 -11.86 -0.24
C THR A 93 0.20 -13.03 0.37
N GLU A 94 0.35 -13.24 1.68
CA GLU A 94 -0.25 -14.36 2.42
C GLU A 94 -1.60 -13.99 3.02
N VAL A 95 -1.88 -12.69 3.17
CA VAL A 95 -3.15 -12.19 3.70
C VAL A 95 -4.14 -11.97 2.55
N PRO A 96 -5.22 -12.75 2.46
CA PRO A 96 -6.22 -12.58 1.41
C PRO A 96 -6.93 -11.23 1.50
N CYS A 97 -7.23 -10.61 0.36
CA CYS A 97 -7.92 -9.30 0.35
C CYS A 97 -9.35 -9.36 0.88
N ASP A 98 -9.97 -10.53 0.93
CA ASP A 98 -11.30 -10.78 1.49
C ASP A 98 -11.27 -11.15 2.99
N LEU A 99 -10.08 -11.31 3.59
CA LEU A 99 -9.97 -11.57 5.03
C LEU A 99 -10.38 -10.33 5.84
N VAL A 100 -11.27 -10.53 6.82
CA VAL A 100 -11.62 -9.52 7.83
C VAL A 100 -10.77 -9.76 9.07
N PHE A 101 -10.03 -8.75 9.51
CA PHE A 101 -9.22 -8.82 10.73
C PHE A 101 -9.33 -7.50 11.50
N PRO A 102 -9.24 -7.55 12.85
CA PRO A 102 -9.35 -6.36 13.67
C PRO A 102 -8.16 -5.42 13.44
N LEU A 103 -8.46 -4.14 13.27
CA LEU A 103 -7.49 -3.04 13.19
C LEU A 103 -7.48 -2.32 14.55
N THR A 104 -6.99 -2.99 15.58
CA THR A 104 -6.87 -2.45 16.95
C THR A 104 -5.61 -1.61 17.13
#